data_AF-A0A838KZ99-F1
#
_entry.id   AF-A0A838KZ99-F1
#
_cell.length_a   1.000
_cell.length_b   1.000
_cell.length_c   1.000
_cell.angle_alpha   90.00
_cell.angle_beta   90.00
_cell.angle_gamma   90.00
#
_symmetry.space_group_name_H-M   'P 1'
#
loop_
_entity.id
_entity.type
_entity.pdbx_description
1 polymer ?
#
loop_
_entity_poly.entity_id
_entity_poly.type
_entity_poly.pdbx_seq_one_letter_code
_entity_poly.pdbx_strand_id
1 'polypeptide(L)' 'VQPVFGIPATSVLFASMHVQYGPSLLLGYIFVLSIGLGLLRRYVNTTASFLAHAGYNTLGILAVYFFEL' A
#
# COMPACT_ATOMS: atom_id res chain seq x y z
N VAL A 1 15.83 0.49 -8.19
CA VAL A 1 16.18 -0.73 -7.42
C VAL A 1 14.99 -1.68 -7.47
N GLN A 2 15.18 -2.92 -7.95
CA GLN A 2 14.15 -3.96 -7.89
C GLN A 2 14.10 -4.57 -6.47
N PRO A 3 12.94 -5.03 -5.99
CA PRO A 3 12.84 -5.63 -4.66
C PRO A 3 13.62 -6.94 -4.61
N VAL A 4 14.57 -7.03 -3.68
CA VAL A 4 15.44 -8.22 -3.52
C VAL A 4 14.62 -9.46 -3.15
N PHE A 5 13.50 -9.28 -2.43
CA PHE A 5 12.67 -10.38 -1.91
C PHE A 5 11.45 -10.73 -2.79
N GLY A 6 11.29 -10.09 -3.95
CA GLY A 6 10.09 -10.26 -4.78
C GLY A 6 8.82 -9.65 -4.15
N ILE A 7 7.66 -9.79 -4.82
CA ILE A 7 6.41 -9.13 -4.38
C ILE A 7 5.87 -9.74 -3.07
N PRO A 8 5.65 -11.06 -2.94
CA PRO A 8 4.97 -11.62 -1.77
C PRO A 8 5.68 -11.33 -0.45
N ALA A 9 6.99 -11.58 -0.37
CA ALA A 9 7.76 -11.34 0.85
C ALA A 9 7.88 -9.84 1.17
N THR A 10 8.09 -8.98 0.16
CA THR A 10 8.10 -7.52 0.37
C THR A 10 6.74 -7.04 0.87
N SER A 11 5.63 -7.59 0.38
CA SER A 11 4.27 -7.27 0.84
C SER A 11 4.03 -7.67 2.29
N VAL A 12 4.51 -8.85 2.72
CA VAL A 12 4.46 -9.26 4.14
C VAL A 12 5.25 -8.29 5.01
N LEU A 13 6.49 -7.95 4.62
CA LEU A 13 7.32 -7.01 5.36
C LEU A 13 6.67 -5.63 5.45
N PHE A 14 6.11 -5.14 4.33
CA PHE A 14 5.41 -3.86 4.28
C PHE A 14 4.21 -3.85 5.23
N ALA A 15 3.36 -4.87 5.20
CA ALA A 15 2.23 -4.99 6.11
C ALA A 15 2.69 -5.05 7.57
N SER A 16 3.76 -5.79 7.89
CA SER A 16 4.27 -5.90 9.27
C SER A 16 4.75 -4.58 9.88
N MET A 17 5.11 -3.58 9.04
CA MET A 17 5.47 -2.24 9.52
C MET A 17 4.26 -1.43 10.00
N HIS A 18 3.03 -1.85 9.70
CA HIS A 18 1.80 -1.16 10.07
C HIS A 18 1.25 -1.68 11.41
N VAL A 19 2.12 -1.72 12.43
CA VAL A 19 1.81 -2.28 13.76
C VAL A 19 0.66 -1.57 14.46
N GLN A 20 0.38 -0.31 14.12
CA GLN A 20 -0.72 0.48 14.69
C GLN A 20 -2.11 -0.14 14.47
N TYR A 21 -2.27 -1.02 13.48
CA TYR A 21 -3.55 -1.66 13.19
C TYR A 21 -3.74 -3.01 13.86
N GLY A 22 -2.71 -3.57 14.51
CA GLY A 22 -2.73 -4.91 15.08
C GLY A 22 -3.22 -6.00 14.10
N PRO A 23 -3.55 -7.20 14.58
CA PRO A 23 -4.23 -8.21 13.76
C PRO A 23 -5.67 -7.75 13.43
N SER A 24 -5.87 -7.20 12.24
CA SER A 24 -7.15 -6.65 11.81
C SER A 24 -7.41 -6.83 10.31
N LEU A 25 -8.66 -6.66 9.90
CA LEU A 25 -9.02 -6.63 8.47
C LEU A 25 -8.29 -5.51 7.72
N LEU A 26 -7.99 -4.39 8.39
CA LEU A 26 -7.25 -3.28 7.81
C LEU A 26 -5.79 -3.67 7.53
N LEU A 27 -5.16 -4.46 8.40
CA LEU A 27 -3.83 -5.03 8.12
C LEU A 27 -3.86 -5.97 6.89
N GLY A 28 -4.90 -6.81 6.79
CA GLY A 28 -5.12 -7.66 5.61
C GLY A 28 -5.31 -6.86 4.33
N TYR A 29 -6.06 -5.75 4.41
CA TYR A 29 -6.21 -4.81 3.30
C TYR A 29 -4.88 -4.19 2.87
N ILE A 30 -4.05 -3.73 3.82
CA ILE A 30 -2.72 -3.15 3.54
C ILE A 30 -1.81 -4.16 2.84
N PHE A 31 -1.85 -5.43 3.25
CA PHE A 31 -1.13 -6.50 2.57
C PHE A 31 -1.54 -6.62 1.09
N VAL A 32 -2.85 -6.71 0.81
CA VAL A 32 -3.36 -6.79 -0.57
C VAL A 32 -3.04 -5.54 -1.38
N LEU A 33 -3.18 -4.35 -0.79
CA LEU A 33 -2.82 -3.07 -1.41
C LEU A 33 -1.35 -3.06 -1.83
N SER A 34 -0.45 -3.53 -0.96
CA SER A 34 0.98 -3.58 -1.25
C SER A 34 1.33 -4.53 -2.41
N ILE A 35 0.59 -5.63 -2.58
CA ILE A 35 0.73 -6.52 -3.75
C ILE A 35 0.36 -5.75 -5.01
N GLY A 36 -0.78 -5.04 -5.00
CA GLY A 36 -1.22 -4.19 -6.11
C GLY A 36 -0.19 -3.14 -6.50
N LEU A 37 0.40 -2.43 -5.52
CA LEU A 37 1.47 -1.47 -5.75
C LEU A 37 2.74 -2.14 -6.31
N GLY A 38 3.11 -3.33 -5.81
CA GLY A 38 4.21 -4.12 -6.33
C GLY A 38 4.01 -4.53 -7.80
N LEU A 39 2.79 -4.93 -8.16
CA LEU A 39 2.42 -5.25 -9.54
C LEU A 39 2.42 -4.01 -10.43
N LEU A 40 1.85 -2.89 -9.96
CA LEU A 40 1.86 -1.61 -10.67
C LEU A 40 3.29 -1.16 -10.97
N ARG A 41 4.20 -1.28 -9.99
CA ARG A 41 5.62 -0.99 -10.22
C ARG A 41 6.24 -1.92 -11.26
N ARG A 42 5.93 -3.22 -11.21
CA ARG A 42 6.50 -4.24 -12.11
C ARG A 42 6.07 -4.03 -13.57
N TYR A 43 4.82 -3.67 -13.80
CA TYR A 43 4.26 -3.56 -15.15
C TYR A 43 4.24 -2.14 -15.71
N VAL A 44 4.43 -1.12 -14.87
CA VAL A 44 4.44 0.28 -15.30
C VAL A 44 5.78 0.93 -14.95
N ASN A 45 5.95 1.43 -13.71
CA ASN A 45 7.22 1.94 -13.16
C ASN A 45 7.06 2.36 -11.69
N THR A 46 8.16 2.74 -11.07
CA THR A 46 8.20 3.24 -9.68
C THR A 46 7.39 4.51 -9.48
N THR A 47 7.41 5.45 -10.44
CA THR A 47 6.66 6.71 -10.34
C THR A 47 5.16 6.46 -10.27
N ALA A 48 4.62 5.58 -11.11
CA ALA A 48 3.22 5.19 -11.10
C ALA A 48 2.82 4.55 -9.75
N SER A 49 3.63 3.62 -9.24
CA SER A 49 3.38 3.01 -7.93
C SER A 49 3.46 4.01 -6.78
N PHE A 50 4.39 4.96 -6.84
CA PHE A 50 4.52 6.02 -5.84
C PHE A 50 3.31 6.96 -5.85
N LEU A 51 2.90 7.43 -7.03
CA LEU A 51 1.74 8.30 -7.18
C LEU A 51 0.45 7.60 -6.75
N ALA A 52 0.29 6.31 -7.06
CA ALA A 52 -0.86 5.54 -6.60
C ALA A 52 -0.91 5.41 -5.06
N HIS A 53 0.23 5.16 -4.42
CA HIS A 53 0.29 5.08 -2.95
C HIS A 53 0.04 6.43 -2.29
N ALA A 54 0.70 7.49 -2.77
CA ALA A 54 0.49 8.84 -2.29
C ALA A 54 -0.97 9.28 -2.48
N GLY A 55 -1.53 9.03 -3.67
CA GLY A 55 -2.93 9.30 -3.99
C GLY A 55 -3.89 8.55 -3.09
N TYR A 56 -3.67 7.27 -2.79
CA TYR A 56 -4.48 6.51 -1.84
C TYR A 56 -4.51 7.18 -0.45
N ASN A 57 -3.34 7.55 0.09
CA ASN A 57 -3.25 8.21 1.40
C ASN A 57 -3.95 9.58 1.40
N THR A 58 -3.69 10.40 0.37
CA THR A 58 -4.29 11.73 0.23
C THR A 58 -5.80 11.64 0.09
N LEU A 59 -6.30 10.77 -0.79
CA LEU A 59 -7.75 10.60 -1.00
C LEU A 59 -8.44 10.07 0.27
N GLY A 60 -7.79 9.19 1.04
CA GLY A 60 -8.30 8.75 2.33
C GLY A 60 -8.51 9.92 3.30
N ILE A 61 -7.50 10.79 3.45
CA ILE A 61 -7.59 11.98 4.31
C ILE A 61 -8.66 12.95 3.81
N LEU A 62 -8.70 13.23 2.50
CA LEU A 62 -9.69 14.13 1.91
C LEU A 62 -11.11 13.59 2.06
N ALA A 63 -11.29 12.26 1.94
CA ALA A 63 -12.59 11.64 2.10
C ALA A 63 -13.11 11.79 3.54
N VAL A 64 -12.26 11.56 4.53
CA VAL A 64 -12.60 11.80 5.95
C VAL A 64 -12.93 13.29 6.17
N TYR A 65 -12.12 14.20 5.63
CA TYR A 65 -12.30 15.64 5.81
C TYR A 65 -13.58 16.19 5.17
N PHE A 66 -13.92 15.75 3.96
CA PHE A 66 -15.05 16.30 3.20
C PHE A 66 -16.36 15.54 3.40
N PHE A 67 -16.31 14.25 3.75
CA PHE A 67 -17.49 13.40 3.84
C PHE A 67 -17.79 12.88 5.26
N GLU A 68 -17.00 13.28 6.26
CA GLU A 68 -17.17 12.88 7.67
C GLU A 68 -17.26 11.34 7.88
N LEU A 69 -16.53 10.60 7.04
CA LEU A 69 -16.41 9.13 7.10
C LEU A 69 -15.49 8.66 8.21
#